data_AF-A0A497H791-F1
#
_entry.id   AF-A0A497H791-F1
#
_cell.length_a   1.000
_cell.length_b   1.000
_cell.length_c   1.000
_cell.angle_alpha   90.00
_cell.angle_beta   90.00
_cell.angle_gamma   90.00
#
_symmetry.space_group_name_H-M   'P 1'
#
loop_
_entity.id
_entity.type
_entity.pdbx_description
1 polymer ?
#
loop_
_entity_poly.entity_id
_entity_poly.type
_entity_poly.pdbx_seq_one_letter_code
_entity_poly.pdbx_strand_id
1 'polypeptide(L)'
;MGRRQTMMEKYKQQMKAYRKKRMKVDNTPFLPLDGKVYVMDSLNPGEKIKAEVLKTRVREHREIIEVLACPVCGNPMNWDPLWEAFICTKHGKKGIYEIVQQR
;
A
#
# COMPACT_ATOMS: atom_id res chain seq x y z
N MET A 1 -19.48 36.07 -7.74
CA MET A 1 -18.17 36.10 -8.41
C MET A 1 -17.20 35.18 -7.68
N GLY A 2 -16.69 34.13 -8.32
CA GLY A 2 -15.80 33.16 -7.66
C GLY A 2 -14.42 33.75 -7.41
N ARG A 3 -13.98 33.79 -6.15
CA ARG A 3 -12.63 34.23 -5.75
C ARG A 3 -11.59 33.36 -6.46
N ARG A 4 -10.68 33.97 -7.26
CA ARG A 4 -9.57 33.24 -7.90
C ARG A 4 -8.69 32.61 -6.82
N GLN A 5 -8.61 31.29 -6.82
CA GLN A 5 -7.75 30.54 -5.91
C GLN A 5 -6.29 30.70 -6.30
N THR A 6 -5.44 30.96 -5.31
CA THR A 6 -3.99 30.97 -5.44
C THR A 6 -3.44 29.55 -5.71
N MET A 7 -2.22 29.45 -6.24
CA MET A 7 -1.55 28.15 -6.47
C MET A 7 -1.43 27.32 -5.18
N MET A 8 -1.20 27.98 -4.03
CA MET A 8 -1.13 27.34 -2.72
C MET A 8 -2.47 26.75 -2.29
N GLU A 9 -3.59 27.43 -2.58
CA GLU A 9 -4.93 26.93 -2.26
C GLU A 9 -5.31 25.73 -3.12
N LYS A 10 -4.97 25.76 -4.42
CA LYS A 10 -5.12 24.60 -5.31
C LYS A 10 -4.31 23.41 -4.80
N TYR A 11 -3.07 23.62 -4.38
CA TYR A 11 -2.23 22.59 -3.79
C TYR A 11 -2.83 22.00 -2.50
N LYS A 12 -3.30 22.86 -1.58
CA LYS A 12 -3.99 22.41 -0.35
C LYS A 12 -5.25 21.60 -0.66
N GLN A 13 -6.04 21.99 -1.66
CA GLN A 13 -7.22 21.24 -2.08
C GLN A 13 -6.86 19.90 -2.70
N GLN A 14 -5.83 19.83 -3.55
CA GLN A 14 -5.30 18.58 -4.09
C GLN A 14 -4.80 17.66 -2.97
N MET A 15 -4.04 18.18 -2.01
CA MET A 15 -3.54 17.41 -0.86
C MET A 15 -4.67 16.95 0.06
N LYS A 16 -5.71 17.76 0.25
CA LYS A 16 -6.92 17.36 1.00
C LYS A 16 -7.68 16.26 0.27
N ALA A 17 -7.82 16.34 -1.05
CA ALA A 17 -8.44 15.30 -1.88
C ALA A 17 -7.61 14.00 -1.86
N TYR A 18 -6.28 14.11 -1.93
CA TYR A 18 -5.35 12.98 -1.84
C TYR A 18 -5.43 12.28 -0.48
N ARG A 19 -5.39 13.04 0.63
CA ARG A 19 -5.59 12.51 1.99
C ARG A 19 -6.97 11.86 2.14
N LYS A 20 -8.03 12.49 1.62
CA LYS A 20 -9.39 11.94 1.67
C LYS A 20 -9.56 10.69 0.79
N LYS A 21 -8.80 10.57 -0.31
CA LYS A 21 -8.74 9.38 -1.15
C LYS A 21 -7.98 8.24 -0.45
N ARG A 22 -6.86 8.53 0.21
CA ARG A 22 -6.12 7.56 1.03
C ARG A 22 -6.93 7.09 2.24
N MET A 23 -7.54 8.00 3.00
CA MET A 23 -8.42 7.68 4.14
C MET A 23 -9.68 6.90 3.78
N LYS A 24 -10.04 6.79 2.49
CA LYS A 24 -11.22 6.04 2.05
C LYS A 24 -10.95 4.55 1.81
N VAL A 25 -9.69 4.14 1.74
CA VAL A 25 -9.32 2.75 1.48
C VAL A 25 -8.52 2.28 2.68
N ASP A 26 -9.16 1.52 3.55
CA ASP A 26 -8.45 0.80 4.60
C ASP A 26 -7.54 -0.23 3.93
N ASN A 27 -6.24 0.08 3.88
CA ASN A 27 -5.21 -0.77 3.29
C ASN A 27 -4.66 -1.78 4.31
N THR A 28 -5.31 -1.98 5.46
CA THR A 28 -4.89 -3.00 6.44
C THR A 28 -4.64 -4.32 5.71
N PRO A 29 -3.48 -4.97 5.95
CA PRO A 29 -3.01 -6.06 5.11
C PRO A 29 -3.69 -7.36 5.52
N PHE A 30 -5.01 -7.42 5.38
CA PHE A 30 -5.78 -8.61 5.65
C PHE A 30 -5.46 -9.68 4.61
N LEU A 31 -5.30 -10.91 5.07
CA LEU A 31 -5.16 -12.04 4.17
C LEU A 31 -6.51 -12.25 3.44
N PRO A 32 -6.54 -12.21 2.10
CA PRO A 32 -7.74 -12.54 1.35
C PRO A 32 -8.06 -14.04 1.47
N LEU A 33 -9.34 -14.40 1.40
CA LEU A 33 -9.82 -15.79 1.53
C LEU A 33 -9.23 -16.74 0.46
N ASP A 34 -8.85 -16.21 -0.70
CA ASP A 34 -8.22 -16.96 -1.80
C ASP A 34 -6.72 -17.27 -1.52
N GLY A 35 -6.14 -16.69 -0.46
CA GLY A 35 -4.73 -16.85 -0.10
C GLY A 35 -3.73 -16.19 -1.06
N LYS A 36 -4.20 -15.62 -2.18
CA LYS A 36 -3.37 -14.92 -3.16
C LYS A 36 -3.33 -13.42 -2.85
N VAL A 37 -2.14 -12.91 -2.53
CA VAL A 37 -1.91 -11.48 -2.29
C VAL A 37 -1.27 -10.86 -3.52
N TYR A 38 -1.87 -9.76 -3.98
CA TYR A 38 -1.32 -8.95 -5.04
C TYR A 38 -0.88 -7.61 -4.45
N VAL A 39 0.29 -7.16 -4.88
CA VAL A 39 0.86 -5.88 -4.49
C VAL A 39 1.10 -5.02 -5.71
N MET A 40 1.07 -3.72 -5.51
CA MET A 40 1.38 -2.73 -6.54
C MET A 40 2.48 -1.81 -6.02
N ASP A 41 3.45 -1.48 -6.88
CA ASP A 41 4.46 -0.49 -6.55
C ASP A 41 3.83 0.90 -6.52
N SER A 42 3.87 1.57 -5.37
CA SER A 42 3.31 2.92 -5.20
C SER A 42 4.05 3.98 -6.03
N LEU A 43 5.33 3.74 -6.35
CA LEU A 43 6.16 4.65 -7.15
C LEU A 43 5.95 4.43 -8.65
N ASN A 44 5.55 3.23 -9.06
CA ASN A 44 5.25 2.92 -10.45
C ASN A 44 3.99 2.03 -10.56
N PRO A 45 2.79 2.64 -10.49
CA PRO A 45 1.53 1.91 -10.49
C PRO A 45 1.15 1.49 -11.92
N GLY A 46 1.91 0.57 -12.49
CA GLY A 46 1.67 0.00 -13.82
C GLY A 46 1.04 -1.39 -13.77
N GLU A 47 1.51 -2.24 -12.86
CA GLU A 47 1.16 -3.66 -12.84
C GLU A 47 0.88 -4.17 -11.42
N LYS A 48 -0.06 -5.11 -11.33
CA LYS A 48 -0.31 -5.88 -10.10
C LYS A 48 0.62 -7.08 -10.09
N ILE A 49 1.48 -7.16 -9.09
CA ILE A 49 2.46 -8.23 -8.96
C ILE A 49 1.98 -9.19 -7.87
N LYS A 50 1.98 -10.49 -8.17
CA LYS A 50 1.69 -11.50 -7.16
C LYS A 50 2.84 -11.56 -6.15
N ALA A 51 2.54 -11.48 -4.87
CA ALA A 51 3.52 -11.63 -3.81
C ALA A 51 3.19 -12.81 -2.89
N GLU A 52 4.24 -13.41 -2.34
CA GLU A 52 4.11 -14.55 -1.43
C GLU A 52 4.05 -14.07 0.02
N VAL A 53 3.15 -14.67 0.79
CA VAL A 53 3.01 -14.36 2.21
C VAL A 53 3.95 -15.27 2.99
N LEU A 54 4.86 -14.67 3.77
CA LEU A 54 5.83 -15.42 4.58
C LEU A 54 5.34 -15.62 6.01
N LYS A 55 4.64 -14.63 6.56
CA LYS A 55 4.13 -14.69 7.93
C LYS A 55 2.81 -13.94 8.08
N THR A 56 1.85 -14.60 8.69
CA THR A 56 0.58 -14.03 9.12
C THR A 56 0.47 -14.04 10.64
N ARG A 57 -0.39 -13.17 11.17
CA ARG A 57 -0.85 -13.21 12.56
C ARG A 57 -2.36 -13.11 12.60
N VAL A 58 -2.99 -13.69 13.61
CA VAL A 58 -4.43 -13.52 13.86
C VAL A 58 -4.63 -12.35 14.81
N ARG A 59 -5.49 -11.39 14.44
CA ARG A 59 -5.94 -10.31 15.32
C ARG A 59 -7.44 -10.15 15.19
N GLU A 60 -8.16 -10.18 16.32
CA GLU A 60 -9.60 -9.90 16.39
C GLU A 60 -10.41 -10.67 15.32
N HIS A 61 -10.14 -11.97 15.20
CA HIS A 61 -10.79 -12.90 14.26
C HIS A 61 -10.41 -12.76 12.77
N ARG A 62 -9.40 -11.93 12.43
CA ARG A 62 -8.89 -11.80 11.06
C ARG A 62 -7.40 -12.13 10.97
N GLU A 63 -6.99 -12.78 9.88
CA GLU A 63 -5.59 -12.98 9.56
C GLU A 63 -5.01 -11.72 8.90
N ILE A 64 -3.91 -11.23 9.47
CA ILE A 64 -3.17 -10.05 9.03
C ILE A 64 -1.80 -10.52 8.56
N ILE A 65 -1.36 -10.04 7.40
CA ILE A 65 -0.03 -10.30 6.86
C ILE A 65 0.96 -9.42 7.60
N GLU A 66 1.89 -10.02 8.36
CA GLU A 66 2.99 -9.28 8.99
C GLU A 66 4.18 -9.15 8.05
N VAL A 67 4.50 -10.25 7.36
CA VAL A 67 5.69 -10.36 6.50
C VAL A 67 5.30 -10.89 5.14
N LEU A 68 5.72 -10.17 4.11
CA LEU A 68 5.47 -10.45 2.71
C LEU A 68 6.82 -10.56 1.97
N ALA A 69 6.95 -11.52 1.05
CA ALA A 69 8.13 -11.61 0.21
C ALA A 69 8.12 -10.50 -0.85
N CYS A 70 9.28 -9.86 -1.05
CA CYS A 70 9.46 -8.88 -2.11
C CYS A 70 9.30 -9.57 -3.47
N PRO A 71 8.41 -9.08 -4.35
CA PRO A 71 8.19 -9.70 -5.65
C PRO A 71 9.40 -9.65 -6.58
N VAL A 72 10.37 -8.76 -6.31
CA VAL A 72 11.56 -8.57 -7.15
C VAL A 72 12.75 -9.40 -6.66
N CYS A 73 12.99 -9.44 -5.34
CA CYS A 73 14.20 -10.06 -4.78
C CYS A 73 13.93 -11.17 -3.75
N GLY A 74 12.66 -11.51 -3.48
CA GLY A 74 12.28 -12.56 -2.52
C GLY A 74 12.56 -12.22 -1.04
N ASN A 75 13.15 -11.05 -0.75
CA ASN A 75 13.45 -10.68 0.62
C ASN A 75 12.18 -10.44 1.45
N PRO A 76 12.18 -10.81 2.74
CA PRO A 76 11.07 -10.51 3.63
C PRO A 76 10.94 -9.00 3.83
N MET A 77 9.71 -8.50 3.69
CA MET A 77 9.31 -7.12 3.93
C MET A 77 8.30 -7.10 5.06
N ASN A 78 8.46 -6.15 5.97
CA ASN A 78 7.52 -5.95 7.05
C ASN A 78 6.47 -4.90 6.67
N TRP A 79 5.27 -5.06 7.19
CA TRP A 79 4.24 -4.03 7.09
C TRP A 79 4.64 -2.78 7.88
N ASP A 80 4.62 -1.62 7.22
CA ASP A 80 4.84 -0.32 7.86
C ASP A 80 3.49 0.42 8.02
N PRO A 81 3.00 0.63 9.27
CA PRO A 81 1.71 1.27 9.51
C PRO A 81 1.72 2.79 9.22
N LEU A 82 2.87 3.45 9.13
CA LEU A 82 2.95 4.86 8.73
C LEU A 82 2.73 5.03 7.23
N TRP A 83 3.18 4.06 6.45
CA TRP A 83 3.04 4.05 5.00
C TRP A 83 1.82 3.27 4.51
N GLU A 84 1.25 2.43 5.37
CA GLU A 84 0.23 1.44 5.01
C GLU A 84 0.69 0.60 3.81
N ALA A 85 1.95 0.16 3.85
CA ALA A 85 2.60 -0.54 2.76
C ALA A 85 3.72 -1.46 3.26
N PHE A 86 4.13 -2.40 2.42
CA PHE A 86 5.36 -3.18 2.61
C PHE A 86 6.53 -2.46 1.96
N ILE A 87 7.61 -2.29 2.72
CA ILE A 87 8.79 -1.57 2.24
C ILE A 87 9.93 -2.56 2.03
N CYS A 88 10.52 -2.53 0.83
CA CYS A 88 11.80 -3.18 0.59
C CYS A 88 12.91 -2.15 0.48
N THR A 89 14.00 -2.37 1.18
CA THR A 89 15.23 -1.56 1.08
C THR A 89 16.41 -2.34 0.50
N LYS A 90 16.24 -3.63 0.23
CA LYS A 90 17.34 -4.54 -0.17
C LYS A 90 17.59 -4.59 -1.67
N HIS A 91 16.57 -4.42 -2.50
CA HIS A 91 16.83 -4.11 -3.91
C HIS A 91 17.29 -2.66 -3.98
N GLY A 92 18.29 -2.33 -4.81
CA GLY A 92 19.04 -1.06 -4.79
C GLY A 92 18.24 0.26 -4.88
N LYS A 93 16.90 0.22 -4.90
CA LYS A 93 15.99 1.36 -4.75
C LYS A 93 14.95 1.03 -3.68
N LYS A 94 14.50 2.02 -2.90
CA LYS A 94 13.40 1.81 -1.95
C LYS A 94 12.11 1.48 -2.71
N GLY A 95 11.60 0.26 -2.58
CA GLY A 95 10.32 -0.16 -3.13
C GLY A 95 9.23 -0.02 -2.06
N ILE A 96 8.09 0.58 -2.43
CA ILE A 96 6.93 0.70 -1.55
C ILE A 96 5.79 -0.04 -2.23
N TYR A 97 5.30 -1.09 -1.58
CA TYR A 97 4.30 -1.99 -2.13
C TYR A 97 3.01 -1.92 -1.33
N GLU A 98 1.95 -1.48 -1.97
CA GLU A 98 0.60 -1.45 -1.40
C GLU A 98 -0.15 -2.73 -1.80
N ILE A 99 -0.91 -3.32 -0.87
CA ILE A 99 -1.79 -4.45 -1.19
C ILE A 99 -2.95 -3.94 -2.04
N VAL A 100 -3.24 -4.64 -3.13
CA VAL A 100 -4.38 -4.36 -3.99
C VAL A 100 -5.32 -5.56 -3.98
N GLN A 101 -6.56 -5.35 -3.54
CA GLN A 101 -7.59 -6.38 -3.67
C GLN A 101 -7.86 -6.64 -5.16
N GLN A 102 -7.91 -7.92 -5.55
CA GLN A 102 -8.57 -8.30 -6.79
C GLN A 102 -10.06 -8.01 -6.60
N ARG A 103 -10.59 -7.17 -7.46
CA ARG A 103 -12.00 -6.78 -7.47
C ARG A 103 -12.75 -7.67 -8.43
#